data_AF-A0A9P6GQN5-F1
#
_entry.id   AF-A0A9P6GQN5-F1
#
_cell.length_a   1.000
_cell.length_b   1.000
_cell.length_c   1.000
_cell.angle_alpha   90.00
_cell.angle_beta   90.00
_cell.angle_gamma   90.00
#
_symmetry.space_group_name_H-M   'P 1'
#
loop_
_entity.id
_entity.type
_entity.pdbx_description
1 polymer ?
#
loop_
_entity_poly.entity_id
_entity_poly.type
_entity_poly.pdbx_seq_one_letter_code
_entity_poly.pdbx_strand_id
1 'polypeptide(L)' 'MGCLAHALSHIHSKLIKHKDIKPQNILFHNNRVVLADFGISKIFDDHSTSIGPTGKSSMVG' A
#
# COMPACT_ATOMS: atom_id res chain seq x y z
N MET A 1 -11.54 -0.46 -16.97
CA MET A 1 -10.54 -1.40 -16.44
C MET A 1 -9.72 -0.67 -15.39
N GLY A 2 -9.68 -1.16 -14.15
CA GLY A 2 -8.85 -0.57 -13.09
C GLY A 2 -7.87 -1.60 -12.59
N CYS A 3 -6.57 -1.34 -12.73
CA CYS A 3 -5.49 -2.19 -12.21
C CYS A 3 -5.08 -1.75 -10.79
N LEU A 4 -4.21 -2.53 -10.15
CA LEU A 4 -3.70 -2.23 -8.81
C LEU A 4 -3.09 -0.82 -8.70
N ALA A 5 -2.34 -0.38 -9.71
CA ALA A 5 -1.76 0.96 -9.74
C ALA A 5 -2.82 2.07 -9.70
N HIS A 6 -3.96 1.87 -10.37
CA HIS A 6 -5.07 2.83 -10.34
C HIS A 6 -5.74 2.89 -8.95
N ALA A 7 -5.95 1.72 -8.32
CA ALA A 7 -6.49 1.66 -6.96
C ALA A 7 -5.55 2.32 -5.93
N LEU A 8 -4.23 2.09 -6.05
CA LEU A 8 -3.22 2.73 -5.22
C LEU A 8 -3.16 4.24 -5.43
N SER A 9 -3.17 4.69 -6.69
CA SER A 9 -3.22 6.12 -7.02
C SER A 9 -4.44 6.80 -6.41
N HIS A 10 -5.60 6.13 -6.43
CA HIS A 10 -6.82 6.65 -5.81
C HIS A 10 -6.67 6.88 -4.30
N ILE A 11 -6.15 5.91 -3.54
CA ILE A 11 -5.97 6.09 -2.09
C ILE A 11 -4.85 7.08 -1.76
N HIS A 12 -3.79 7.14 -2.59
CA HIS A 12 -2.70 8.11 -2.42
C HIS A 12 -3.17 9.55 -2.68
N SER A 13 -4.09 9.78 -3.61
CA SER A 13 -4.71 11.11 -3.82
C SER A 13 -5.49 11.61 -2.60
N LYS A 14 -5.86 10.70 -1.70
CA LYS A 14 -6.52 10.98 -0.42
C LYS A 14 -5.55 10.98 0.75
N LEU A 15 -4.24 11.00 0.48
CA LEU A 15 -3.19 10.96 1.48
C LEU A 15 -3.23 9.70 2.38
N ILE A 16 -3.68 8.55 1.85
CA ILE A 16 -3.76 7.29 2.59
C ILE A 16 -2.65 6.32 2.15
N LYS A 17 -1.81 5.89 3.09
CA LYS A 17 -0.90 4.74 2.93
C LYS A 17 -1.59 3.47 3.43
N HIS A 18 -1.74 2.46 2.57
CA HIS A 18 -2.38 1.19 2.94
C HIS A 18 -1.56 0.34 3.92
N LYS A 19 -0.23 0.31 3.73
CA LYS A 19 0.77 -0.41 4.54
C LYS A 19 0.68 -1.95 4.60
N ASP A 20 -0.32 -2.57 4.00
CA ASP A 20 -0.51 -4.03 3.99
C ASP A 20 -0.94 -4.53 2.60
N ILE A 21 -0.16 -4.17 1.58
CA ILE A 21 -0.40 -4.61 0.21
C ILE A 21 0.11 -6.04 0.05
N LYS A 22 -0.84 -6.99 -0.02
CA LYS A 22 -0.61 -8.43 -0.22
C LYS A 22 -1.80 -9.03 -0.98
N PRO A 23 -1.66 -10.19 -1.64
CA PRO A 23 -2.73 -10.78 -2.45
C PRO A 23 -4.07 -10.93 -1.72
N GLN A 24 -4.04 -11.26 -0.42
CA GLN A 24 -5.24 -11.44 0.40
C GLN A 24 -6.07 -10.15 0.54
N ASN A 25 -5.43 -8.98 0.42
CA ASN A 25 -6.05 -7.66 0.54
C ASN A 25 -6.34 -7.02 -0.83
N ILE A 26 -6.13 -7.75 -1.93
CA ILE A 26 -6.41 -7.30 -3.30
C ILE A 26 -7.59 -8.11 -3.81
N LEU A 27 -8.77 -7.49 -3.80
CA LEU A 27 -10.00 -8.11 -4.25
C LEU A 27 -10.31 -7.74 -5.70
N PHE A 28 -11.07 -8.61 -6.36
CA PHE A 28 -11.57 -8.37 -7.72
C PHE A 28 -13.10 -8.33 -7.70
N HIS A 29 -13.67 -7.24 -8.20
CA HIS A 29 -15.11 -7.07 -8.31
C HIS A 29 -15.46 -6.31 -9.57
N ASN A 30 -16.39 -6.83 -10.38
CA ASN A 30 -16.87 -6.20 -11.62
C ASN A 30 -15.75 -5.65 -12.52
N ASN A 31 -14.73 -6.48 -12.80
CA ASN A 31 -13.57 -6.12 -13.62
C ASN A 31 -12.73 -4.94 -13.06
N ARG A 32 -12.74 -4.74 -11.74
CA ARG A 32 -11.96 -3.73 -11.03
C ARG A 32 -11.21 -4.34 -9.85
N VAL A 33 -10.02 -3.81 -9.61
CA VAL A 33 -9.26 -4.07 -8.38
C VAL A 33 -9.81 -3.21 -7.25
N VAL A 34 -10.05 -3.82 -6.10
CA VAL A 34 -10.48 -3.18 -4.86
C VAL A 34 -9.48 -3.53 -3.76
N LEU A 35 -9.01 -2.52 -3.03
CA LEU A 35 -8.14 -2.71 -1.86
C LEU A 35 -9.01 -2.92 -0.61
N ALA A 36 -8.63 -3.88 0.23
CA ALA A 36 -9.33 -4.24 1.46
C ALA A 36 -8.37 -4.26 2.66
N ASP A 37 -8.92 -4.28 3.87
CA ASP A 37 -8.18 -4.27 5.13
C ASP A 37 -7.29 -3.02 5.34
N PHE A 38 -7.93 -1.94 5.76
CA PHE A 38 -7.27 -0.68 6.12
C PHE A 38 -6.86 -0.63 7.60
N GLY A 39 -6.85 -1.77 8.32
CA GLY A 39 -6.65 -1.80 9.78
C GLY A 39 -5.35 -1.16 10.26
N ILE A 40 -4.29 -1.20 9.45
CA ILE A 40 -2.99 -0.56 9.74
C ILE A 40 -2.67 0.64 8.83
N SER A 41 -3.66 1.10 8.06
CA SER A 41 -3.49 2.23 7.16
C SER A 41 -3.26 3.54 7.92
N LYS A 42 -2.62 4.51 7.26
CA LYS A 42 -2.30 5.81 7.86
C LYS A 42 -2.55 6.94 6.88
N ILE A 43 -3.14 8.03 7.38
CA ILE A 43 -3.16 9.32 6.69
C ILE A 43 -1.78 9.96 6.84
N PHE A 44 -1.25 10.56 5.79
CA PHE A 44 0.11 11.08 5.76
C PHE A 44 0.13 12.51 5.19
N ASP A 45 0.91 13.40 5.77
CA ASP A 45 1.13 14.73 5.17
C ASP A 45 2.13 14.62 4.02
N ASP A 46 2.08 15.54 3.05
CA ASP A 46 2.91 15.52 1.84
C ASP A 46 4.42 15.56 2.14
N HIS A 47 4.80 15.97 3.35
CA HIS A 47 6.19 16.01 3.85
C HIS A 47 6.62 14.80 4.69
N SER A 48 5.78 13.76 4.81
CA SER A 48 6.03 12.64 5.72
C SER A 48 6.79 11.49 5.05
N THR A 49 8.12 11.48 5.25
CA THR A 49 9.00 10.35 4.94
C THR A 49 8.84 9.25 5.99
N SER A 50 8.60 8.03 5.55
CA SER A 50 8.59 6.85 6.42
C SER A 50 9.92 6.11 6.30
N ILE A 51 10.64 6.02 7.42
CA ILE A 51 11.86 5.21 7.55
C ILE A 51 11.43 3.82 8.03
N GLY A 52 11.55 2.82 7.17
CA GLY A 52 11.40 1.42 7.55
C GLY A 52 12.75 0.82 7.95
N PRO A 53 12.79 -0.34 8.64
CA PRO A 53 14.04 -1.07 8.80
C PRO A 53 14.55 -1.45 7.41
N THR A 54 15.57 -0.76 6.93
CA THR A 54 16.35 -1.21 5.78
C THR A 54 16.99 -2.51 6.22
N GLY A 55 16.57 -3.64 5.63
CA GLY A 55 17.11 -4.95 5.97
C GLY A 55 18.63 -4.91 5.96
N LYS A 56 19.24 -5.01 7.15
CA LYS A 56 20.66 -5.27 7.27
C LYS A 56 20.82 -6.75 6.90
N SER A 57 21.02 -7.06 5.63
CA SER A 57 21.60 -8.36 5.27
C SER A 57 23.04 -8.35 5.77
N SER A 58 23.24 -8.72 7.03
CA SER A 58 24.54 -9.17 7.51
C SER A 58 24.80 -10.52 6.84
N MET A 59 25.48 -10.49 5.69
CA MET A 59 26.14 -11.66 5.15
C MET A 59 27.32 -11.95 6.08
N VAL A 60 27.11 -12.83 7.07
CA VAL A 60 28.20 -13.40 7.85
C VAL A 60 28.82 -14.50 6.99
N GLY A 61 30.07 -14.29 6.59
CA GLY A 61 30.93 -15.32 6.03
C GLY A 61 31.50 -16.23 7.11
#